data_AF-A0A1C6M6A7-F1
#
_entry.id   AF-A0A1C6M6A7-F1
#
_cell.length_a   1.000
_cell.length_b   1.000
_cell.length_c   1.000
_cell.angle_alpha   90.00
_cell.angle_beta   90.00
_cell.angle_gamma   90.00
#
_symmetry.space_group_name_H-M   'P 1'
#
loop_
_entity.id
_entity.type
_entity.pdbx_description
1 polymer ?
#
loop_
_entity_poly.entity_id
_entity_poly.type
_entity_poly.pdbx_seq_one_letter_code
_entity_poly.pdbx_strand_id
1 'polypeptide(L)'
;MNTRLKKLVDRYIERQGVLQIGSEYQPAIRAVRGEAPSMSRCCRIWFALHDRELHTLSLSETCAATIAIFHPGLVDLLEQRCLPTDPECHPVSLYPEMSGTLLPGLSGTVAIAEKLGLSKFHPRFVCEDEIGRYRVPVPFVGDLLLILKDQDGLYAVNWTVKASEAGFKESLNRRPAKRQSLQSQERAEARLRIEVECYAEAGIRTHKIIRTTFSSTLVANLKQCLIWSTRQTTLAPTAQQEMVADYEAIVGTELAPLDLLESHEQKYQCTRQDCLIIFHRAVWTRQVRINLFIPVLFDTPMQEETEDPLTKYAPLFDRGGI
;
A
#
# COMPACT_ATOMS: atom_id res chain seq x y z
N MET A 1 -2.41 35.21 6.89
CA MET A 1 -2.82 34.15 5.94
C MET A 1 -1.83 33.00 6.03
N ASN A 2 -2.27 31.77 6.31
CA ASN A 2 -1.34 30.62 6.40
C ASN A 2 -1.04 30.10 4.99
N THR A 3 -0.25 30.86 4.24
CA THR A 3 0.04 30.66 2.80
C THR A 3 0.55 29.25 2.49
N ARG A 4 1.18 28.58 3.46
CA ARG A 4 1.66 27.20 3.32
C ARG A 4 0.54 26.17 3.33
N LEU A 5 -0.47 26.32 4.19
CA LEU A 5 -1.62 25.41 4.24
C LEU A 5 -2.50 25.57 3.00
N LYS A 6 -2.71 26.81 2.54
CA LYS A 6 -3.46 27.07 1.30
C LYS A 6 -2.80 26.36 0.12
N LYS A 7 -1.50 26.58 -0.11
CA LYS A 7 -0.74 25.88 -1.18
C LYS A 7 -0.77 24.35 -1.07
N LEU A 8 -0.84 23.82 0.14
CA LEU A 8 -0.96 22.37 0.36
C LEU A 8 -2.33 21.85 -0.09
N VAL A 9 -3.40 22.54 0.33
CA VAL A 9 -4.77 22.17 -0.02
C VAL A 9 -5.03 22.36 -1.52
N ASP A 10 -4.54 23.45 -2.12
CA ASP A 10 -4.64 23.68 -3.57
C ASP A 10 -4.01 22.51 -4.35
N ARG A 11 -2.86 21.99 -3.90
CA ARG A 11 -2.21 20.82 -4.51
C ARG A 11 -3.03 19.54 -4.33
N TYR A 12 -3.63 19.35 -3.15
CA TYR A 12 -4.49 18.19 -2.92
C TYR A 12 -5.72 18.23 -3.82
N ILE A 13 -6.32 19.41 -4.01
CA ILE A 13 -7.45 19.62 -4.92
C ILE A 13 -7.01 19.40 -6.38
N GLU A 14 -5.85 19.89 -6.79
CA GLU A 14 -5.33 19.69 -8.15
C GLU A 14 -5.17 18.19 -8.49
N ARG A 15 -4.74 17.37 -7.52
CA ARG A 15 -4.47 15.94 -7.73
C ARG A 15 -5.66 15.03 -7.46
N GLN A 16 -6.50 15.39 -6.50
CA GLN A 16 -7.55 14.51 -5.95
C GLN A 16 -8.92 15.18 -5.87
N GLY A 17 -9.07 16.42 -6.37
CA GLY A 17 -10.36 17.08 -6.50
C GLY A 17 -11.24 16.45 -7.57
N VAL A 18 -10.66 15.67 -8.48
CA VAL A 18 -11.37 14.76 -9.38
C VAL A 18 -11.02 13.34 -8.94
N LEU A 19 -12.05 12.52 -8.72
CA LEU A 19 -11.88 11.13 -8.33
C LEU A 19 -11.37 10.33 -9.53
N GLN A 20 -10.12 9.86 -9.44
CA GLN A 20 -9.44 9.04 -10.43
C GLN A 20 -9.02 7.71 -9.78
N ILE A 21 -8.94 6.65 -10.61
CA ILE A 21 -8.54 5.30 -10.21
C ILE A 21 -7.54 4.75 -11.24
N GLY A 22 -6.90 3.62 -10.92
CA GLY A 22 -6.02 2.92 -11.83
C GLY A 22 -4.79 3.75 -12.22
N SER A 23 -4.50 3.79 -13.53
CA SER A 23 -3.36 4.53 -14.09
C SER A 23 -3.46 6.04 -13.88
N GLU A 24 -4.69 6.56 -13.82
CA GLU A 24 -4.96 8.00 -13.69
C GLU A 24 -4.88 8.48 -12.24
N TYR A 25 -4.87 7.57 -11.26
CA TYR A 25 -4.82 7.95 -9.85
C TYR A 25 -3.53 8.72 -9.51
N GLN A 26 -3.69 9.83 -8.80
CA GLN A 26 -2.58 10.60 -8.27
C GLN A 26 -2.64 10.70 -6.74
N PRO A 27 -1.56 10.37 -6.01
CA PRO A 27 -1.53 10.53 -4.56
C PRO A 27 -1.45 12.00 -4.14
N ALA A 28 -2.06 12.34 -3.01
CA ALA A 28 -2.00 13.69 -2.45
C ALA A 28 -0.56 14.11 -2.13
N ILE A 29 0.26 13.17 -1.65
CA ILE A 29 1.67 13.38 -1.32
C ILE A 29 2.52 12.42 -2.16
N ARG A 30 3.47 12.96 -2.93
CA ARG A 30 4.41 12.16 -3.71
C ARG A 30 5.71 11.94 -2.94
N ALA A 31 6.33 10.78 -3.16
CA ALA A 31 7.68 10.44 -2.69
C ALA A 31 8.78 11.21 -3.47
N VAL A 32 8.74 12.54 -3.42
CA VAL A 32 9.69 13.45 -4.08
C VAL A 32 10.26 14.46 -3.08
N ARG A 33 11.44 15.00 -3.41
CA ARG A 33 12.11 16.01 -2.60
C ARG A 33 11.21 17.24 -2.43
N GLY A 34 10.94 17.62 -1.18
CA GLY A 34 10.08 18.77 -0.84
C GLY A 34 8.64 18.42 -0.47
N GLU A 35 8.20 17.18 -0.73
CA GLU A 35 6.90 16.66 -0.29
C GLU A 35 7.05 15.58 0.79
N ALA A 36 7.99 14.65 0.58
CA ALA A 36 8.26 13.59 1.54
C ALA A 36 8.82 14.14 2.87
N PRO A 37 8.49 13.52 4.02
CA PRO A 37 9.05 13.90 5.31
C PRO A 37 10.58 13.82 5.30
N SER A 38 11.27 14.83 5.85
CA SER A 38 12.73 14.96 5.76
C SER A 38 13.53 13.87 6.49
N MET A 39 12.88 13.10 7.37
CA MET A 39 13.54 12.04 8.17
C MET A 39 13.23 10.62 7.67
N SER A 40 12.29 10.44 6.74
CA SER A 40 11.87 9.11 6.30
C SER A 40 12.49 8.73 4.97
N ARG A 41 12.77 7.43 4.80
CA ARG A 41 13.20 6.87 3.52
C ARG A 41 11.96 6.68 2.64
N CYS A 42 11.61 7.71 1.86
CA CYS A 42 10.56 7.58 0.86
C CYS A 42 11.02 6.68 -0.31
N CYS A 43 10.08 5.97 -0.92
CA CYS A 43 10.35 5.02 -2.00
C CYS A 43 9.23 5.06 -3.04
N ARG A 44 9.61 4.91 -4.31
CA ARG A 44 8.69 4.72 -5.45
C ARG A 44 8.72 3.24 -5.81
N ILE A 45 7.56 2.59 -5.84
CA ILE A 45 7.42 1.18 -6.20
C ILE A 45 6.66 1.12 -7.52
N TRP A 46 7.19 0.42 -8.51
CA TRP A 46 6.46 0.21 -9.75
C TRP A 46 5.27 -0.73 -9.52
N PHE A 47 4.08 -0.30 -9.90
CA PHE A 47 2.84 -1.05 -9.78
C PHE A 47 2.32 -1.42 -11.17
N ALA A 48 2.73 -2.61 -11.60
CA ALA A 48 2.49 -3.10 -12.96
C ALA A 48 1.00 -3.19 -13.33
N LEU A 49 0.10 -3.41 -12.36
CA LEU A 49 -1.34 -3.53 -12.64
C LEU A 49 -1.94 -2.29 -13.31
N HIS A 50 -1.41 -1.11 -12.96
CA HIS A 50 -1.92 0.18 -13.44
C HIS A 50 -0.86 1.03 -14.14
N ASP A 51 0.26 0.42 -14.53
CA ASP A 51 1.37 1.10 -15.25
C ASP A 51 1.81 2.42 -14.58
N ARG A 52 1.79 2.46 -13.25
CA ARG A 52 2.14 3.65 -12.47
C ARG A 52 3.06 3.32 -11.31
N GLU A 53 3.56 4.36 -10.67
CA GLU A 53 4.34 4.21 -9.45
C GLU A 53 3.51 4.53 -8.22
N LEU A 54 3.70 3.70 -7.19
CA LEU A 54 3.20 3.92 -5.85
C LEU A 54 4.19 4.74 -5.05
N HIS A 55 3.69 5.76 -4.38
CA HIS A 55 4.49 6.64 -3.54
C HIS A 55 4.39 6.28 -2.06
N THR A 56 5.42 5.65 -1.51
CA THR A 56 5.50 5.34 -0.08
C THR A 56 6.41 6.34 0.63
N LEU A 57 5.96 6.85 1.77
CA LEU A 57 6.63 7.92 2.52
C LEU A 57 7.50 7.37 3.65
N SER A 58 7.44 6.07 3.94
CA SER A 58 8.24 5.42 4.98
C SER A 58 8.59 3.98 4.63
N LEU A 59 9.61 3.42 5.30
CA LEU A 59 9.97 2.00 5.14
C LEU A 59 8.81 1.08 5.53
N SER A 60 8.05 1.41 6.58
CA SER A 60 6.87 0.62 6.98
C SER A 60 5.81 0.60 5.89
N GLU A 61 5.55 1.75 5.25
CA GLU A 61 4.63 1.81 4.11
C GLU A 61 5.18 1.03 2.91
N THR A 62 6.48 1.11 2.62
CA THR A 62 7.09 0.28 1.56
C THR A 62 6.88 -1.21 1.86
N CYS A 63 7.10 -1.66 3.10
CA CYS A 63 6.89 -3.05 3.50
C CYS A 63 5.42 -3.46 3.35
N ALA A 64 4.49 -2.63 3.82
CA ALA A 64 3.06 -2.89 3.72
C ALA A 64 2.59 -2.93 2.27
N ALA A 65 2.98 -1.94 1.46
CA ALA A 65 2.65 -1.90 0.03
C ALA A 65 3.17 -3.13 -0.71
N THR A 66 4.40 -3.61 -0.42
CA THR A 66 4.90 -4.86 -1.03
C THR A 66 4.01 -6.06 -0.72
N ILE A 67 3.53 -6.19 0.52
CA ILE A 67 2.62 -7.28 0.91
C ILE A 67 1.25 -7.12 0.24
N ALA A 68 0.73 -5.88 0.16
CA ALA A 68 -0.53 -5.61 -0.53
C ALA A 68 -0.48 -5.99 -2.01
N ILE A 69 0.58 -5.59 -2.73
CA ILE A 69 0.73 -5.88 -4.18
C ILE A 69 0.91 -7.38 -4.43
N PHE A 70 1.47 -8.12 -3.48
CA PHE A 70 1.59 -9.58 -3.59
C PHE A 70 0.24 -10.30 -3.48
N HIS A 71 -0.82 -9.64 -2.97
CA HIS A 71 -2.13 -10.25 -2.85
C HIS A 71 -2.83 -10.36 -4.23
N PRO A 72 -3.22 -11.57 -4.67
CA PRO A 72 -3.77 -11.80 -6.02
C PRO A 72 -5.14 -11.15 -6.25
N GLY A 73 -5.89 -10.92 -5.19
CA GLY A 73 -7.17 -10.20 -5.26
C GLY A 73 -7.04 -8.67 -5.28
N LEU A 74 -5.83 -8.10 -5.26
CA LEU A 74 -5.65 -6.64 -5.32
C LEU A 74 -6.02 -6.12 -6.72
N VAL A 75 -6.97 -5.19 -6.75
CA VAL A 75 -7.45 -4.52 -7.97
C VAL A 75 -6.87 -3.11 -8.10
N ASP A 76 -6.67 -2.40 -6.98
CA ASP A 76 -5.97 -1.11 -6.97
C ASP A 76 -5.43 -0.82 -5.55
N LEU A 77 -4.50 0.10 -5.46
CA LEU A 77 -3.90 0.55 -4.21
C LEU A 77 -3.79 2.07 -4.21
N LEU A 78 -4.71 2.74 -3.52
CA LEU A 78 -4.78 4.19 -3.46
C LEU A 78 -3.93 4.69 -2.27
N GLU A 79 -2.65 4.96 -2.53
CA GLU A 79 -1.73 5.46 -1.51
C GLU A 79 -1.89 6.96 -1.29
N GLN A 80 -1.72 7.44 -0.06
CA GLN A 80 -1.80 8.87 0.27
C GLN A 80 -3.09 9.54 -0.23
N ARG A 81 -4.23 8.83 -0.12
CA ARG A 81 -5.55 9.34 -0.50
C ARG A 81 -6.04 10.34 0.54
N CYS A 82 -6.53 11.47 0.08
CA CYS A 82 -7.29 12.42 0.89
C CYS A 82 -8.59 11.76 1.37
N LEU A 83 -8.87 11.88 2.65
CA LEU A 83 -10.22 11.65 3.15
C LEU A 83 -11.06 12.90 2.80
N PRO A 84 -12.30 12.70 2.34
CA PRO A 84 -13.13 13.81 1.93
C PRO A 84 -13.54 14.63 3.17
N THR A 85 -13.52 15.96 3.05
CA THR A 85 -13.96 16.84 4.15
C THR A 85 -15.47 16.86 4.30
N ASP A 86 -16.16 16.74 3.17
CA ASP A 86 -17.61 16.76 3.00
C ASP A 86 -18.09 15.38 2.50
N PRO A 87 -19.41 15.12 2.42
CA PRO A 87 -19.89 13.84 1.96
C PRO A 87 -19.41 13.48 0.54
N GLU A 88 -18.98 12.23 0.36
CA GLU A 88 -18.46 11.70 -0.90
C GLU A 88 -18.98 10.29 -1.14
N CYS A 89 -18.98 9.84 -2.40
CA CYS A 89 -19.30 8.46 -2.74
C CYS A 89 -18.28 7.46 -2.16
N HIS A 90 -18.68 6.20 -2.06
CA HIS A 90 -17.80 5.13 -1.64
C HIS A 90 -16.66 4.95 -2.67
N PRO A 91 -15.37 4.84 -2.28
CA PRO A 91 -14.25 4.73 -3.23
C PRO A 91 -14.39 3.59 -4.26
N VAL A 92 -14.95 2.46 -3.82
CA VAL A 92 -15.23 1.29 -4.69
C VAL A 92 -16.31 1.56 -5.75
N SER A 93 -17.20 2.55 -5.56
CA SER A 93 -18.21 2.89 -6.58
C SER A 93 -17.62 3.55 -7.82
N LEU A 94 -16.33 3.92 -7.80
CA LEU A 94 -15.62 4.47 -8.96
C LEU A 94 -15.28 3.39 -9.99
N TYR A 95 -15.35 2.11 -9.62
CA TYR A 95 -14.99 1.00 -10.49
C TYR A 95 -16.18 0.59 -11.34
N PRO A 96 -16.02 0.39 -12.66
CA PRO A 96 -17.12 0.01 -13.55
C PRO A 96 -17.90 -1.22 -13.11
N GLU A 97 -17.22 -2.19 -12.47
CA GLU A 97 -17.83 -3.41 -11.93
C GLU A 97 -18.89 -3.15 -10.85
N MET A 98 -18.86 -1.97 -10.23
CA MET A 98 -19.74 -1.57 -9.14
C MET A 98 -20.81 -0.58 -9.59
N SER A 99 -20.88 -0.30 -10.90
CA SER A 99 -21.90 0.56 -11.48
C SER A 99 -23.30 0.04 -11.14
N GLY A 100 -24.15 0.91 -10.60
CA GLY A 100 -25.50 0.56 -10.17
C GLY A 100 -25.60 -0.11 -8.78
N THR A 101 -24.47 -0.40 -8.12
CA THR A 101 -24.49 -0.89 -6.74
C THR A 101 -24.59 0.28 -5.77
N LEU A 102 -25.54 0.20 -4.83
CA LEU A 102 -25.68 1.18 -3.75
C LEU A 102 -24.72 0.81 -2.61
N LEU A 103 -23.62 1.54 -2.52
CA LEU A 103 -22.67 1.45 -1.41
C LEU A 103 -22.85 2.65 -0.47
N PRO A 104 -22.70 2.47 0.86
CA PRO A 104 -22.74 3.60 1.79
C PRO A 104 -21.59 4.57 1.50
N GLY A 105 -21.93 5.85 1.34
CA GLY A 105 -20.95 6.91 1.11
C GLY A 105 -20.14 7.24 2.36
N LEU A 106 -19.12 8.09 2.19
CA LEU A 106 -18.37 8.67 3.28
C LEU A 106 -19.07 9.96 3.73
N SER A 107 -19.38 10.11 5.02
CA SER A 107 -20.01 11.34 5.55
C SER A 107 -19.10 12.57 5.56
N GLY A 108 -17.80 12.37 5.37
CA GLY A 108 -16.78 13.41 5.40
C GLY A 108 -16.21 13.67 6.79
N THR A 109 -14.91 14.02 6.86
CA THR A 109 -14.18 14.15 8.12
C THR A 109 -14.68 15.28 9.02
N VAL A 110 -15.34 16.31 8.47
CA VAL A 110 -15.90 17.41 9.26
C VAL A 110 -17.11 16.94 10.07
N ALA A 111 -18.07 16.27 9.41
CA ALA A 111 -19.26 15.73 10.05
C ALA A 111 -18.91 14.69 11.13
N ILE A 112 -17.97 13.79 10.83
CA ILE A 112 -17.46 12.80 11.78
C ILE A 112 -16.78 13.47 12.98
N ALA A 113 -15.95 14.48 12.74
CA ALA A 113 -15.29 15.21 13.83
C ALA A 113 -16.30 15.90 14.75
N GLU A 114 -17.41 16.40 14.21
CA GLU A 114 -18.51 16.99 14.99
C GLU A 114 -19.27 15.94 15.78
N LYS A 115 -19.67 14.83 15.15
CA LYS A 115 -20.33 13.68 15.80
C LYS A 115 -19.52 13.16 16.99
N LEU A 116 -18.20 13.10 16.87
CA LEU A 116 -17.30 12.60 17.91
C LEU A 116 -16.88 13.65 18.95
N GLY A 117 -17.29 14.92 18.81
CA GLY A 117 -16.84 16.01 19.68
C GLY A 117 -15.36 16.38 19.52
N LEU A 118 -14.76 16.04 18.37
CA LEU A 118 -13.35 16.22 18.04
C LEU A 118 -13.07 17.37 17.07
N SER A 119 -14.05 18.24 16.78
CA SER A 119 -13.93 19.36 15.83
C SER A 119 -12.73 20.28 16.09
N LYS A 120 -12.29 20.40 17.35
CA LYS A 120 -11.09 21.17 17.75
C LYS A 120 -9.78 20.62 17.17
N PHE A 121 -9.74 19.32 16.84
CA PHE A 121 -8.58 18.65 16.28
C PHE A 121 -8.58 18.63 14.74
N HIS A 122 -9.72 18.96 14.11
CA HIS A 122 -9.80 19.09 12.65
C HIS A 122 -9.10 20.38 12.19
N PRO A 123 -7.98 20.28 11.45
CA PRO A 123 -7.24 21.44 10.97
C PRO A 123 -8.10 22.28 10.01
N ARG A 124 -8.01 23.61 10.16
CA ARG A 124 -8.67 24.60 9.30
C ARG A 124 -7.72 25.77 9.05
N PHE A 125 -7.85 26.44 7.93
CA PHE A 125 -7.16 27.70 7.63
C PHE A 125 -8.16 28.76 7.19
N VAL A 126 -7.80 30.03 7.36
CA VAL A 126 -8.67 31.16 6.98
C VAL A 126 -8.31 31.59 5.56
N CYS A 127 -9.31 31.59 4.70
CA CYS A 127 -9.32 32.24 3.40
C CYS A 127 -10.08 33.56 3.48
N GLU A 128 -9.82 34.42 2.51
CA GLU A 128 -10.46 35.73 2.36
C GLU A 128 -10.78 35.89 0.87
N ASP A 129 -12.04 36.19 0.57
CA ASP A 129 -12.53 36.57 -0.75
C ASP A 129 -13.21 37.94 -0.68
N GLU A 130 -13.92 38.33 -1.74
CA GLU A 130 -14.63 39.61 -1.82
C GLU A 130 -15.79 39.73 -0.82
N ILE A 131 -16.31 38.60 -0.31
CA ILE A 131 -17.47 38.53 0.59
C ILE A 131 -17.01 38.49 2.05
N GLY A 132 -15.81 37.99 2.33
CA GLY A 132 -15.15 38.11 3.62
C GLY A 132 -14.26 36.92 3.96
N ARG A 133 -14.06 36.72 5.27
CA ARG A 133 -13.19 35.66 5.79
C ARG A 133 -13.99 34.40 6.09
N TYR A 134 -13.57 33.28 5.52
CA TYR A 134 -14.15 31.95 5.78
C TYR A 134 -13.08 30.93 6.14
N ARG A 135 -13.51 29.84 6.80
CA ARG A 135 -12.61 28.77 7.28
C ARG A 135 -12.73 27.56 6.37
N VAL A 136 -11.61 27.16 5.78
CA VAL A 136 -11.52 25.98 4.93
C VAL A 136 -10.91 24.81 5.72
N PRO A 137 -11.57 23.64 5.76
CA PRO A 137 -11.00 22.43 6.36
C PRO A 137 -9.80 21.93 5.54
N VAL A 138 -8.78 21.42 6.24
CA VAL A 138 -7.66 20.73 5.57
C VAL A 138 -7.99 19.24 5.54
N PRO A 139 -8.02 18.60 4.35
CA PRO A 139 -8.24 17.16 4.24
C PRO A 139 -7.20 16.35 5.02
N PHE A 140 -7.63 15.28 5.66
CA PHE A 140 -6.70 14.27 6.15
C PHE A 140 -6.21 13.41 5.00
N VAL A 141 -5.01 12.84 5.14
CA VAL A 141 -4.42 11.93 4.15
C VAL A 141 -4.24 10.57 4.82
N GLY A 142 -4.81 9.52 4.24
CA GLY A 142 -4.63 8.14 4.68
C GLY A 142 -3.31 7.56 4.14
N ASP A 143 -2.89 6.40 4.65
CA ASP A 143 -1.62 5.80 4.23
C ASP A 143 -1.80 4.90 2.99
N LEU A 144 -2.58 3.82 3.10
CA LEU A 144 -2.87 2.88 2.00
C LEU A 144 -4.33 2.44 2.03
N LEU A 145 -5.10 2.72 0.98
CA LEU A 145 -6.44 2.17 0.79
C LEU A 145 -6.40 1.09 -0.30
N LEU A 146 -6.64 -0.16 0.08
CA LEU A 146 -6.62 -1.31 -0.80
C LEU A 146 -8.01 -1.51 -1.40
N ILE A 147 -8.08 -1.68 -2.72
CA ILE A 147 -9.28 -2.13 -3.41
C ILE A 147 -9.06 -3.59 -3.80
N LEU A 148 -9.89 -4.46 -3.25
CA LEU A 148 -9.75 -5.91 -3.35
C LEU A 148 -10.99 -6.51 -3.98
N LYS A 149 -10.82 -7.71 -4.56
CA LYS A 149 -11.89 -8.53 -5.12
C LYS A 149 -11.92 -9.89 -4.45
N ASP A 150 -13.10 -10.29 -4.01
CA ASP A 150 -13.40 -11.64 -3.54
C ASP A 150 -14.60 -12.21 -4.32
N GLN A 151 -15.22 -13.27 -3.80
CA GLN A 151 -16.37 -13.92 -4.40
C GLN A 151 -17.63 -13.04 -4.40
N ASP A 152 -17.73 -12.08 -3.47
CA ASP A 152 -18.86 -11.17 -3.29
C ASP A 152 -18.63 -9.82 -4.01
N GLY A 153 -17.58 -9.70 -4.82
CA GLY A 153 -17.27 -8.52 -5.64
C GLY A 153 -16.16 -7.63 -5.07
N LEU A 154 -16.17 -6.35 -5.46
CA LEU A 154 -15.17 -5.39 -5.01
C LEU A 154 -15.49 -4.85 -3.63
N TYR A 155 -14.45 -4.68 -2.82
CA TYR A 155 -14.52 -4.04 -1.51
C TYR A 155 -13.23 -3.27 -1.23
N ALA A 156 -13.24 -2.48 -0.16
CA ALA A 156 -12.08 -1.72 0.26
C ALA A 156 -11.66 -2.04 1.70
N VAL A 157 -10.36 -1.97 1.93
CA VAL A 157 -9.74 -2.11 3.25
C VAL A 157 -8.73 -0.98 3.43
N ASN A 158 -8.84 -0.23 4.53
CA ASN A 158 -7.90 0.84 4.85
C ASN A 158 -6.78 0.33 5.74
N TRP A 159 -5.54 0.61 5.39
CA TRP A 159 -4.36 0.34 6.21
C TRP A 159 -3.75 1.67 6.66
N THR A 160 -3.84 1.96 7.95
CA THR A 160 -3.06 3.03 8.57
C THR A 160 -1.72 2.46 9.05
N VAL A 161 -0.63 2.99 8.52
CA VAL A 161 0.72 2.43 8.69
C VAL A 161 1.56 3.34 9.59
N LYS A 162 2.23 2.76 10.59
CA LYS A 162 3.18 3.48 11.46
C LYS A 162 4.44 2.64 11.70
N ALA A 163 5.51 3.30 12.18
CA ALA A 163 6.76 2.61 12.50
C ALA A 163 6.62 1.64 13.68
N SER A 164 5.80 2.01 14.68
CA SER A 164 5.55 1.26 15.91
C SER A 164 4.14 1.56 16.42
N GLU A 165 3.67 0.80 17.42
CA GLU A 165 2.39 1.07 18.07
C GLU A 165 2.36 2.46 18.72
N ALA A 166 3.47 2.87 19.33
CA ALA A 166 3.63 4.22 19.88
C ALA A 166 3.47 5.30 18.78
N GLY A 167 3.86 4.99 17.54
CA GLY A 167 3.68 5.85 16.38
C GLY A 167 2.21 6.20 16.06
N PHE A 168 1.22 5.38 16.47
CA PHE A 168 -0.19 5.76 16.35
C PHE A 168 -0.61 6.84 17.35
N LYS A 169 0.17 7.05 18.41
CA LYS A 169 0.00 8.13 19.38
C LYS A 169 0.88 9.35 19.08
N GLU A 170 1.68 9.32 18.01
CA GLU A 170 2.63 10.39 17.67
C GLU A 170 2.18 11.17 16.44
N SER A 171 2.40 12.50 16.43
CA SER A 171 2.16 13.30 15.21
C SER A 171 3.32 13.15 14.23
N LEU A 172 3.02 13.16 12.91
CA LEU A 172 3.96 12.99 11.79
C LEU A 172 5.11 14.02 11.70
N ASN A 173 5.26 14.91 12.67
CA ASN A 173 6.42 15.79 12.79
C ASN A 173 6.66 16.19 14.24
N ARG A 174 7.71 15.61 14.86
CA ARG A 174 8.62 16.19 15.87
C ARG A 174 8.87 15.27 17.07
N ARG A 175 10.14 14.85 17.17
CA ARG A 175 10.87 14.40 18.38
C ARG A 175 10.38 13.07 19.01
N PRO A 176 11.30 12.29 19.60
CA PRO A 176 10.96 11.03 20.28
C PRO A 176 9.94 11.23 21.42
N ALA A 177 9.07 10.23 21.64
CA ALA A 177 7.95 10.19 22.59
C ALA A 177 8.18 10.89 23.94
N LYS A 178 9.39 10.80 24.51
CA LYS A 178 9.77 11.45 25.79
C LYS A 178 9.67 12.99 25.79
N ARG A 179 9.45 13.65 24.65
CA ARG A 179 9.38 15.12 24.53
C ARG A 179 8.14 15.62 23.76
N GLN A 180 7.16 14.78 23.45
CA GLN A 180 5.91 15.24 22.83
C GLN A 180 4.94 15.70 23.93
N SER A 181 4.27 16.83 23.70
CA SER A 181 3.22 17.31 24.61
C SER A 181 2.01 16.38 24.53
N LEU A 182 1.29 16.23 25.65
CA LEU A 182 0.02 15.49 25.71
C LEU A 182 -0.94 15.92 24.59
N GLN A 183 -0.98 17.22 24.30
CA GLN A 183 -1.79 17.80 23.22
C GLN A 183 -1.45 17.27 21.81
N SER A 184 -0.17 16.93 21.55
CA SER A 184 0.23 16.34 20.27
C SER A 184 -0.25 14.90 20.14
N GLN A 185 -0.25 14.15 21.25
CA GLN A 185 -0.72 12.78 21.28
C GLN A 185 -2.24 12.71 21.12
N GLU A 186 -2.97 13.55 21.87
CA GLU A 186 -4.42 13.69 21.73
C GLU A 186 -4.83 14.05 20.29
N ARG A 187 -4.06 14.90 19.62
CA ARG A 187 -4.34 15.27 18.23
C ARG A 187 -4.11 14.12 17.25
N ALA A 188 -3.06 13.31 17.45
CA ALA A 188 -2.79 12.15 16.61
C ALA A 188 -3.87 11.07 16.79
N GLU A 189 -4.25 10.81 18.04
CA GLU A 189 -5.34 9.89 18.37
C GLU A 189 -6.69 10.37 17.83
N ALA A 190 -7.00 11.66 17.97
CA ALA A 190 -8.22 12.23 17.40
C ALA A 190 -8.27 12.10 15.88
N ARG A 191 -7.16 12.36 15.18
CA ARG A 191 -7.08 12.16 13.71
C ARG A 191 -7.34 10.70 13.35
N LEU A 192 -6.67 9.76 14.01
CA LEU A 192 -6.84 8.33 13.77
C LEU A 192 -8.28 7.89 14.01
N ARG A 193 -8.92 8.39 15.08
CA ARG A 193 -10.30 8.07 15.40
C ARG A 193 -11.28 8.61 14.35
N ILE A 194 -11.06 9.84 13.87
CA ILE A 194 -11.87 10.42 12.78
C ILE A 194 -11.70 9.60 11.49
N GLU A 195 -10.48 9.21 11.13
CA GLU A 195 -10.21 8.37 9.95
C GLU A 195 -10.92 7.01 10.04
N VAL A 196 -10.76 6.31 11.17
CA VAL A 196 -11.39 4.99 11.39
C VAL A 196 -12.90 5.08 11.31
N GLU A 197 -13.52 6.06 11.98
CA GLU A 197 -14.98 6.21 11.99
C GLU A 197 -15.51 6.62 10.60
N CYS A 198 -14.80 7.50 9.90
CA CYS A 198 -15.18 7.93 8.54
C CYS A 198 -15.24 6.73 7.58
N TYR A 199 -14.24 5.86 7.61
CA TYR A 199 -14.25 4.63 6.81
C TYR A 199 -15.27 3.61 7.32
N ALA A 200 -15.47 3.48 8.63
CA ALA A 200 -16.42 2.55 9.20
C ALA A 200 -17.87 2.84 8.79
N GLU A 201 -18.28 4.12 8.68
CA GLU A 201 -19.62 4.47 8.18
C GLU A 201 -19.86 4.03 6.72
N ALA A 202 -18.79 3.92 5.93
CA ALA A 202 -18.82 3.37 4.58
C ALA A 202 -18.61 1.84 4.53
N GLY A 203 -18.60 1.14 5.68
CA GLY A 203 -18.33 -0.30 5.73
C GLY A 203 -16.87 -0.69 5.44
N ILE A 204 -15.94 0.28 5.43
CA ILE A 204 -14.53 0.05 5.14
C ILE A 204 -13.78 -0.20 6.45
N ARG A 205 -13.25 -1.41 6.61
CA ARG A 205 -12.46 -1.77 7.80
C ARG A 205 -11.09 -1.10 7.77
N THR A 206 -10.69 -0.54 8.92
CA THR A 206 -9.35 0.03 9.09
C THR A 206 -8.45 -0.88 9.93
N HIS A 207 -7.31 -1.28 9.39
CA HIS A 207 -6.27 -2.04 10.08
C HIS A 207 -5.08 -1.16 10.43
N LYS A 208 -4.57 -1.33 11.64
CA LYS A 208 -3.33 -0.70 12.11
C LYS A 208 -2.15 -1.58 11.77
N ILE A 209 -1.30 -1.13 10.86
CA ILE A 209 -0.12 -1.85 10.41
C ILE A 209 1.13 -1.21 11.01
N ILE A 210 1.99 -2.04 11.60
CA ILE A 210 3.31 -1.64 12.10
C ILE A 210 4.42 -2.41 11.39
N ARG A 211 5.66 -1.96 11.55
CA ARG A 211 6.82 -2.61 10.93
C ARG A 211 6.93 -4.10 11.30
N THR A 212 6.53 -4.47 12.50
CA THR A 212 6.58 -5.84 13.01
C THR A 212 5.31 -6.65 12.73
N THR A 213 4.29 -6.07 12.08
CA THR A 213 3.09 -6.81 11.66
C THR A 213 3.47 -7.92 10.68
N PHE A 214 4.40 -7.65 9.78
CA PHE A 214 4.89 -8.62 8.79
C PHE A 214 6.29 -9.12 9.17
N SER A 215 6.56 -10.39 8.90
CA SER A 215 7.91 -10.96 8.99
C SER A 215 8.89 -10.16 8.13
N SER A 216 10.00 -9.72 8.72
CA SER A 216 11.02 -8.98 7.99
C SER A 216 11.65 -9.80 6.86
N THR A 217 11.77 -11.11 7.04
CA THR A 217 12.33 -12.03 6.04
C THR A 217 11.38 -12.16 4.85
N LEU A 218 10.09 -12.37 5.13
CA LEU A 218 9.05 -12.39 4.09
C LEU A 218 9.08 -11.12 3.25
N VAL A 219 9.08 -9.96 3.90
CA VAL A 219 9.12 -8.68 3.19
C VAL A 219 10.41 -8.54 2.39
N ALA A 220 11.56 -8.94 2.91
CA ALA A 220 12.83 -8.87 2.17
C ALA A 220 12.79 -9.74 0.90
N ASN A 221 12.34 -10.99 1.02
CA ASN A 221 12.19 -11.92 -0.10
C ASN A 221 11.22 -11.37 -1.16
N LEU A 222 10.05 -10.88 -0.75
CA LEU A 222 9.06 -10.32 -1.66
C LEU A 222 9.55 -9.05 -2.34
N LYS A 223 10.27 -8.17 -1.64
CA LYS A 223 10.87 -6.97 -2.26
C LYS A 223 11.90 -7.35 -3.32
N GLN A 224 12.72 -8.37 -3.06
CA GLN A 224 13.63 -8.90 -4.07
C GLN A 224 12.85 -9.42 -5.28
N CYS A 225 11.83 -10.25 -5.05
CA CYS A 225 11.02 -10.81 -6.13
C CYS A 225 10.33 -9.72 -6.97
N LEU A 226 9.80 -8.68 -6.33
CA LEU A 226 9.20 -7.53 -7.00
C LEU A 226 10.21 -6.78 -7.89
N ILE A 227 11.43 -6.53 -7.42
CA ILE A 227 12.47 -5.84 -8.22
C ILE A 227 12.85 -6.64 -9.47
N TRP A 228 12.87 -7.97 -9.37
CA TRP A 228 13.19 -8.83 -10.49
C TRP A 228 12.00 -9.02 -11.44
N SER A 229 10.77 -9.06 -10.91
CA SER A 229 9.57 -9.28 -11.73
C SER A 229 9.34 -8.15 -12.74
N THR A 230 9.76 -6.92 -12.42
CA THR A 230 9.68 -5.76 -13.31
C THR A 230 10.72 -5.74 -14.43
N ARG A 231 11.71 -6.63 -14.42
CA ARG A 231 12.76 -6.67 -15.45
C ARG A 231 12.28 -7.42 -16.68
N GLN A 232 12.63 -6.93 -17.86
CA GLN A 232 12.31 -7.61 -19.11
C GLN A 232 13.30 -8.75 -19.39
N THR A 233 12.83 -9.77 -20.09
CA THR A 233 13.62 -10.88 -20.63
C THR A 233 13.18 -11.12 -22.07
N THR A 234 14.12 -11.55 -22.91
CA THR A 234 13.86 -11.85 -24.32
C THR A 234 13.52 -13.33 -24.55
N LEU A 235 13.47 -14.15 -23.49
CA LEU A 235 13.16 -15.57 -23.59
C LEU A 235 11.73 -15.82 -24.07
N ALA A 236 11.59 -16.81 -24.95
CA ALA A 236 10.29 -17.25 -25.43
C ALA A 236 9.43 -17.76 -24.26
N PRO A 237 8.10 -17.51 -24.26
CA PRO A 237 7.21 -17.93 -23.17
C PRO A 237 7.27 -19.43 -22.85
N THR A 238 7.47 -20.28 -23.87
CA THR A 238 7.61 -21.74 -23.70
C THR A 238 8.86 -22.09 -22.90
N ALA A 239 10.00 -21.45 -23.20
CA ALA A 239 11.23 -21.63 -22.43
C ALA A 239 11.06 -21.18 -20.98
N GLN A 240 10.37 -20.06 -20.76
CA GLN A 240 10.07 -19.58 -19.40
C GLN A 240 9.24 -20.61 -18.62
N GLN A 241 8.22 -21.19 -19.22
CA GLN A 241 7.36 -22.21 -18.58
C GLN A 241 8.14 -23.48 -18.24
N GLU A 242 9.01 -23.95 -19.13
CA GLU A 242 9.85 -25.11 -18.83
C GLU A 242 10.83 -24.82 -17.69
N MET A 243 11.49 -23.66 -17.68
CA MET A 243 12.37 -23.26 -16.58
C MET A 243 11.63 -23.18 -15.24
N VAL A 244 10.39 -22.69 -15.26
CA VAL A 244 9.53 -22.67 -14.06
C VAL A 244 9.25 -24.08 -13.56
N ALA A 245 8.92 -25.01 -14.46
CA ALA A 245 8.71 -26.41 -14.09
C ALA A 245 9.98 -27.06 -13.52
N ASP A 246 11.15 -26.75 -14.08
CA ASP A 246 12.43 -27.21 -13.55
C ASP A 246 12.69 -26.65 -12.14
N TYR A 247 12.38 -25.37 -11.89
CA TYR A 247 12.51 -24.77 -10.57
C TYR A 247 11.52 -25.35 -9.56
N GLU A 248 10.29 -25.65 -9.97
CA GLU A 248 9.31 -26.32 -9.12
C GLU A 248 9.78 -27.74 -8.73
N ALA A 249 10.37 -28.48 -9.68
CA ALA A 249 10.83 -29.85 -9.46
C ALA A 249 11.98 -29.99 -8.45
N ILE A 250 12.77 -28.92 -8.23
CA ILE A 250 13.88 -28.94 -7.26
C ILE A 250 13.47 -28.47 -5.86
N VAL A 251 12.26 -27.93 -5.67
CA VAL A 251 11.80 -27.50 -4.34
C VAL A 251 11.73 -28.71 -3.40
N GLY A 252 12.30 -28.57 -2.20
CA GLY A 252 12.38 -29.65 -1.21
C GLY A 252 13.53 -30.64 -1.41
N THR A 253 14.32 -30.47 -2.49
CA THR A 253 15.51 -31.29 -2.75
C THR A 253 16.80 -30.63 -2.24
N GLU A 254 17.93 -31.31 -2.38
CA GLU A 254 19.26 -30.74 -2.08
C GLU A 254 19.80 -29.84 -3.20
N LEU A 255 19.11 -29.72 -4.33
CA LEU A 255 19.53 -28.90 -5.46
C LEU A 255 19.11 -27.44 -5.28
N ALA A 256 20.00 -26.51 -5.61
CA ALA A 256 19.74 -25.09 -5.68
C ALA A 256 19.38 -24.65 -7.10
N PRO A 257 18.64 -23.54 -7.29
CA PRO A 257 18.42 -22.97 -8.62
C PRO A 257 19.72 -22.65 -9.38
N LEU A 258 20.80 -22.34 -8.65
CA LEU A 258 22.13 -22.15 -9.22
C LEU A 258 22.68 -23.40 -9.91
N ASP A 259 22.35 -24.60 -9.44
CA ASP A 259 22.83 -25.86 -10.03
C ASP A 259 22.20 -26.13 -11.40
N LEU A 260 21.04 -25.51 -11.68
CA LEU A 260 20.38 -25.57 -12.99
C LEU A 260 20.93 -24.54 -13.98
N LEU A 261 21.82 -23.65 -13.54
CA LEU A 261 22.24 -22.50 -14.35
C LEU A 261 22.92 -22.93 -15.66
N GLU A 262 23.92 -23.80 -15.58
CA GLU A 262 24.68 -24.23 -16.76
C GLU A 262 23.80 -24.97 -17.77
N SER A 263 22.89 -25.83 -17.28
CA SER A 263 21.97 -26.56 -18.14
C SER A 263 20.95 -25.63 -18.81
N HIS A 264 20.45 -24.63 -18.10
CA HIS A 264 19.55 -23.60 -18.64
C HIS A 264 20.25 -22.70 -19.67
N GLU A 265 21.46 -22.24 -19.39
CA GLU A 265 22.24 -21.40 -20.32
C GLU A 265 22.50 -22.14 -21.64
N GLN A 266 22.85 -23.43 -21.58
CA GLN A 266 23.07 -24.25 -22.79
C GLN A 266 21.77 -24.57 -23.53
N LYS A 267 20.72 -25.00 -22.82
CA LYS A 267 19.45 -25.44 -23.40
C LYS A 267 18.66 -24.30 -24.01
N TYR A 268 18.59 -23.16 -23.33
CA TYR A 268 17.75 -22.03 -23.72
C TYR A 268 18.52 -20.86 -24.34
N GLN A 269 19.86 -20.96 -24.44
CA GLN A 269 20.73 -19.88 -24.93
C GLN A 269 20.46 -18.57 -24.17
N CYS A 270 20.31 -18.69 -22.85
CA CYS A 270 19.93 -17.60 -21.96
C CYS A 270 21.12 -17.12 -21.13
N THR A 271 20.95 -16.02 -20.40
CA THR A 271 21.94 -15.54 -19.45
C THR A 271 21.55 -15.91 -18.02
N ARG A 272 22.53 -15.92 -17.11
CA ARG A 272 22.27 -15.90 -15.66
C ARG A 272 21.25 -14.85 -15.22
N GLN A 273 21.25 -13.68 -15.86
CA GLN A 273 20.27 -12.65 -15.54
C GLN A 273 18.85 -13.10 -15.89
N ASP A 274 18.64 -13.76 -17.02
CA ASP A 274 17.34 -14.31 -17.39
C ASP A 274 16.88 -15.37 -16.39
N CYS A 275 17.76 -16.26 -15.96
CA CYS A 275 17.45 -17.27 -14.93
C CYS A 275 16.96 -16.63 -13.63
N LEU A 276 17.65 -15.58 -13.15
CA LEU A 276 17.24 -14.83 -11.96
C LEU A 276 15.89 -14.14 -12.13
N ILE A 277 15.64 -13.55 -13.31
CA ILE A 277 14.36 -12.91 -13.63
C ILE A 277 13.24 -13.93 -13.59
N ILE A 278 13.40 -15.07 -14.27
CA ILE A 278 12.38 -16.12 -14.34
C ILE A 278 12.12 -16.72 -12.96
N PHE A 279 13.15 -17.09 -12.22
CA PHE A 279 13.00 -17.65 -10.88
C PHE A 279 12.22 -16.71 -9.95
N HIS A 280 12.66 -15.45 -9.81
CA HIS A 280 12.01 -14.51 -8.91
C HIS A 280 10.62 -14.11 -9.38
N ARG A 281 10.38 -14.04 -10.70
CA ARG A 281 9.04 -13.83 -11.25
C ARG A 281 8.13 -15.01 -10.91
N ALA A 282 8.61 -16.24 -11.04
CA ALA A 282 7.83 -17.44 -10.75
C ALA A 282 7.43 -17.53 -9.27
N VAL A 283 8.32 -17.13 -8.37
CA VAL A 283 8.01 -17.00 -6.93
C VAL A 283 6.99 -15.87 -6.71
N TRP A 284 7.18 -14.70 -7.35
CA TRP A 284 6.26 -13.57 -7.25
C TRP A 284 4.84 -13.90 -7.74
N THR A 285 4.72 -14.63 -8.85
CA THR A 285 3.44 -15.05 -9.43
C THR A 285 2.90 -16.34 -8.82
N ARG A 286 3.57 -16.87 -7.79
CA ARG A 286 3.23 -18.12 -7.07
C ARG A 286 3.19 -19.38 -7.94
N GLN A 287 3.89 -19.38 -9.08
CA GLN A 287 4.10 -20.58 -9.90
C GLN A 287 5.09 -21.53 -9.21
N VAL A 288 6.09 -20.98 -8.52
CA VAL A 288 7.01 -21.74 -7.66
C VAL A 288 6.71 -21.37 -6.21
N ARG A 289 6.22 -22.34 -5.43
CA ARG A 289 5.83 -22.14 -4.02
C ARG A 289 6.96 -22.59 -3.10
N ILE A 290 7.55 -21.64 -2.40
CA ILE A 290 8.67 -21.86 -1.48
C ILE A 290 8.41 -21.19 -0.14
N ASN A 291 9.14 -21.61 0.90
CA ASN A 291 9.07 -20.97 2.19
C ASN A 291 9.63 -19.54 2.15
N LEU A 292 8.73 -18.56 2.10
CA LEU A 292 9.10 -17.14 2.09
C LEU A 292 9.46 -16.60 3.49
N PHE A 293 9.33 -17.38 4.57
CA PHE A 293 9.68 -16.96 5.93
C PHE A 293 11.16 -17.19 6.29
N ILE A 294 11.90 -17.89 5.43
CA ILE A 294 13.36 -18.04 5.49
C ILE A 294 14.02 -17.29 4.34
N PRO A 295 15.30 -16.88 4.43
CA PRO A 295 15.98 -16.18 3.33
C PRO A 295 15.97 -17.01 2.04
N VAL A 296 15.48 -16.42 0.95
CA VAL A 296 15.48 -17.04 -0.39
C VAL A 296 16.72 -16.58 -1.14
N LEU A 297 17.70 -17.48 -1.28
CA LEU A 297 18.96 -17.23 -1.97
C LEU A 297 19.09 -18.16 -3.17
N PHE A 298 19.47 -17.62 -4.33
CA PHE A 298 19.54 -18.38 -5.59
C PHE A 298 20.54 -19.55 -5.55
N ASP A 299 21.54 -19.47 -4.67
CA ASP A 299 22.61 -20.44 -4.46
C ASP A 299 22.32 -21.44 -3.32
N THR A 300 21.15 -21.38 -2.70
CA THR A 300 20.75 -22.28 -1.61
C THR A 300 19.57 -23.15 -2.03
N PRO A 301 19.49 -24.42 -1.58
CA PRO A 301 18.34 -25.27 -1.85
C PRO A 301 17.02 -24.67 -1.33
N MET A 302 15.97 -24.81 -2.12
CA MET A 302 14.67 -24.22 -1.82
C MET A 302 13.85 -25.14 -0.91
N GLN A 303 13.24 -24.56 0.12
CA GLN A 303 12.33 -25.30 1.00
C GLN A 303 10.89 -25.14 0.54
N GLU A 304 10.12 -26.22 0.66
CA GLU A 304 8.68 -26.22 0.42
C GLU A 304 7.95 -25.16 1.27
N GLU A 305 6.87 -24.62 0.72
CA GLU A 305 5.99 -23.69 1.44
C GLU A 305 5.33 -24.40 2.64
N THR A 306 5.82 -24.13 3.84
CA THR A 306 5.24 -24.66 5.08
C THR A 306 4.06 -23.82 5.59
N GLU A 307 4.05 -22.54 5.27
CA GLU A 307 3.02 -21.58 5.66
C GLU A 307 2.81 -20.60 4.50
N ASP A 308 1.58 -20.47 4.02
CA ASP A 308 1.23 -19.50 2.98
C ASP A 308 1.10 -18.09 3.61
N PRO A 309 1.89 -17.09 3.15
CA PRO A 309 1.76 -15.72 3.63
C PRO A 309 0.37 -15.12 3.47
N LEU A 310 -0.36 -15.46 2.40
CA LEU A 310 -1.69 -14.91 2.14
C LEU A 310 -2.71 -15.48 3.12
N THR A 311 -2.60 -16.76 3.46
CA THR A 311 -3.39 -17.39 4.53
C THR A 311 -3.04 -16.80 5.91
N LYS A 312 -1.74 -16.65 6.24
CA LYS A 312 -1.28 -16.12 7.53
C LYS A 312 -1.79 -14.70 7.81
N TYR A 313 -1.80 -13.84 6.80
CA TYR A 313 -2.20 -12.44 6.91
C TYR A 313 -3.60 -12.15 6.35
N ALA A 314 -4.38 -13.18 5.99
CA ALA A 314 -5.75 -13.04 5.48
C ALA A 314 -6.62 -12.07 6.31
N PRO A 315 -6.58 -12.08 7.66
CA PRO A 315 -7.39 -11.17 8.46
C PRO A 315 -7.12 -9.68 8.24
N LEU A 316 -6.00 -9.30 7.62
CA LEU A 316 -5.67 -7.92 7.26
C LEU A 316 -6.23 -7.50 5.90
N PHE A 317 -6.70 -8.46 5.11
CA PHE A 317 -7.34 -8.27 3.81
C PHE A 317 -8.84 -8.53 3.85
N ASP A 318 -9.38 -9.06 4.95
CA ASP A 318 -10.79 -9.41 5.06
C ASP A 318 -11.71 -8.21 4.78
N ARG A 319 -12.77 -8.49 4.01
CA ARG A 319 -13.93 -7.61 3.86
C ARG A 319 -14.46 -7.25 5.24
N GLY A 320 -14.63 -5.95 5.50
CA GLY A 320 -15.29 -5.48 6.72
C GLY A 320 -16.69 -6.07 6.81
N GLY A 321 -17.04 -6.64 7.96
CA GLY A 321 -18.43 -7.04 8.22
C GLY A 321 -19.31 -5.79 8.29
N ILE A 322 -20.42 -5.82 7.54
CA ILE A 322 -21.56 -4.92 7.76
C ILE A 322 -22.30 -5.39 9.02
#